data_AF-A0A3A2ZPY3-F1
#
_entry.id   AF-A0A3A2ZPY3-F1
#
_cell.length_a   1.000
_cell.length_b   1.000
_cell.length_c   1.000
_cell.angle_alpha   90.00
_cell.angle_beta   90.00
_cell.angle_gamma   90.00
#
_symmetry.space_group_name_H-M   'P 1'
#
loop_
_entity.id
_entity.type
_entity.pdbx_description
1 polymer ?
#
loop_
_entity_poly.entity_id
_entity_poly.type
_entity_poly.pdbx_seq_one_letter_code
_entity_poly.pdbx_strand_id
1 'polypeptide(L)' 'MERMASLLRKGGERLHTPERVTDLEKAKELCKELVLSMYHVSGTCAMMPREDGGVVDPSFESLWDG' A
#
# COMPACT_ATOMS: atom_id res chain seq x y z
N MET A 1 10.72 -7.74 -24.51
CA MET A 1 10.06 -8.50 -23.41
C MET A 1 10.79 -9.79 -23.02
N GLU A 2 11.72 -10.29 -23.84
CA GLU A 2 12.43 -11.58 -23.68
C GLU A 2 13.17 -11.78 -22.34
N ARG A 3 13.71 -10.72 -21.71
CA ARG A 3 14.57 -10.85 -20.51
C ARG A 3 13.84 -11.22 -19.21
N MET A 4 12.55 -10.96 -19.10
CA MET A 4 11.78 -11.30 -17.88
C MET A 4 11.18 -12.70 -17.96
N ALA A 5 10.82 -13.16 -19.16
CA ALA A 5 10.14 -14.43 -19.34
C ALA A 5 10.99 -15.63 -18.88
N SER A 6 12.31 -15.58 -19.06
CA SER A 6 13.24 -16.62 -18.62
C SER A 6 13.40 -16.74 -17.10
N LEU A 7 13.01 -15.69 -16.35
CA LEU A 7 13.10 -15.66 -14.87
C LEU A 7 11.82 -16.17 -14.19
N LEU A 8 10.71 -16.29 -14.94
CA LEU A 8 9.44 -16.72 -14.38
C LEU A 8 9.36 -18.25 -14.34
N ARG A 9 8.87 -18.80 -13.23
CA ARG A 9 8.58 -20.23 -13.12
C ARG A 9 7.51 -20.61 -14.15
N LYS A 10 7.80 -21.57 -15.03
CA LYS A 10 6.82 -22.11 -15.98
C LYS A 10 5.64 -22.70 -15.19
N GLY A 11 4.43 -22.22 -15.47
CA GLY A 11 3.23 -22.61 -14.70
C GLY A 11 3.23 -22.12 -13.25
N GLY A 12 4.02 -21.10 -12.91
CA GLY A 12 4.03 -20.51 -11.59
C GLY A 12 2.71 -19.84 -11.22
N GLU A 13 2.33 -19.95 -9.96
CA GLU A 13 1.16 -19.26 -9.42
C GLU A 13 1.49 -17.79 -9.17
N ARG A 14 0.61 -16.89 -9.61
CA ARG A 14 0.77 -15.44 -9.43
C ARG A 14 0.20 -14.95 -8.11
N LEU A 15 -0.89 -15.57 -7.66
CA LEU A 15 -1.58 -15.27 -6.41
C LEU A 15 -1.64 -16.57 -5.60
N HIS A 16 -1.71 -16.48 -4.28
CA HIS A 16 -1.89 -17.62 -3.38
C HIS A 16 -3.34 -18.11 -3.38
N THR A 17 -3.86 -18.44 -4.56
CA THR A 17 -5.19 -19.00 -4.77
C THR A 17 -5.16 -19.92 -5.99
N PRO A 18 -5.81 -21.10 -5.93
CA PRO A 18 -5.74 -22.09 -7.01
C PRO A 18 -6.50 -21.67 -8.27
N GLU A 19 -7.44 -20.73 -8.15
CA GLU A 19 -8.33 -20.34 -9.24
C GLU A 19 -8.02 -18.94 -9.74
N ARG A 20 -8.28 -18.72 -11.04
CA ARG A 20 -8.23 -17.38 -11.60
C ARG A 20 -9.34 -16.52 -11.00
N VAL A 21 -8.95 -15.47 -10.30
CA VAL A 21 -9.88 -14.47 -9.76
C VAL A 21 -10.49 -13.67 -10.92
N THR A 22 -11.80 -13.78 -11.10
CA THR A 22 -12.58 -13.06 -12.12
C THR A 22 -13.81 -12.34 -11.53
N ASP A 23 -14.04 -12.52 -10.24
CA ASP A 23 -15.12 -11.92 -9.47
C ASP A 23 -14.60 -10.82 -8.54
N LEU A 24 -15.38 -9.76 -8.38
CA LEU A 24 -15.00 -8.58 -7.60
C LEU A 24 -14.98 -8.87 -6.09
N GLU A 25 -15.95 -9.61 -5.57
CA GLU A 25 -16.02 -9.89 -4.13
C GLU A 25 -14.90 -10.83 -3.71
N LYS A 26 -14.60 -11.86 -4.51
CA LYS A 26 -13.43 -12.72 -4.31
C LYS A 26 -12.12 -11.95 -4.36
N ALA A 27 -12.00 -10.97 -5.25
CA ALA A 27 -10.81 -10.10 -5.31
C ALA A 27 -10.66 -9.24 -4.04
N LYS A 28 -11.76 -8.65 -3.55
CA LYS A 28 -11.75 -7.88 -2.29
C LYS A 28 -11.31 -8.72 -1.11
N GLU A 29 -11.80 -9.96 -1.01
CA GLU A 29 -11.45 -10.83 0.11
C GLU A 29 -9.97 -11.22 0.08
N LEU A 30 -9.46 -11.62 -1.08
CA LEU A 30 -8.03 -11.93 -1.25
C LEU A 30 -7.14 -10.71 -0.96
N CYS A 31 -7.58 -9.49 -1.31
CA CYS A 31 -6.84 -8.29 -0.94
C CYS A 31 -6.73 -8.12 0.57
N LYS A 32 -7.78 -8.41 1.35
CA LYS A 32 -7.71 -8.33 2.82
C LYS A 32 -6.80 -9.40 3.41
N GLU A 33 -6.85 -10.62 2.89
CA GLU A 33 -6.03 -11.74 3.38
C GLU A 33 -4.54 -11.59 3.06
N LEU A 34 -4.23 -11.02 1.90
CA LEU A 34 -2.86 -11.01 1.35
C LEU A 34 -2.18 -9.64 1.42
N VAL A 35 -2.85 -8.59 1.91
CA VAL A 35 -2.23 -7.26 2.02
C VAL A 35 -1.10 -7.29 3.06
N LEU A 36 0.05 -6.79 2.63
CA LEU A 36 1.21 -6.54 3.47
C LEU A 36 1.63 -5.08 3.28
N SER A 37 2.15 -4.47 4.34
CA SER A 37 2.72 -3.12 4.24
C SER A 37 3.90 -3.13 3.29
N MET A 38 3.97 -2.13 2.40
CA MET A 38 5.17 -1.86 1.60
C MET A 38 6.25 -1.10 2.39
N TYR A 39 6.03 -0.87 3.69
CA TYR A 39 6.93 -0.13 4.59
C TYR A 39 7.21 1.32 4.17
N HIS A 40 6.41 1.89 3.28
CA HIS A 40 6.41 3.33 3.00
C HIS A 40 5.61 4.09 4.06
N VAL A 41 6.04 3.98 5.32
CA VAL A 41 5.36 4.63 6.45
C VAL A 41 5.58 6.15 6.38
N SER A 42 4.48 6.90 6.45
CA SER A 42 4.49 8.37 6.42
C SER A 42 3.16 8.90 6.96
N GLY A 43 3.09 10.20 7.25
CA GLY A 43 1.85 10.90 7.60
C GLY A 43 1.46 10.89 9.07
N THR A 44 2.26 10.32 9.98
CA THR A 44 1.98 10.36 11.44
C THR A 44 2.07 11.77 12.03
N CYS A 45 2.85 12.65 11.41
CA CYS A 45 2.94 14.07 11.74
C CYS A 45 2.59 14.90 10.50
N ALA A 46 1.32 14.89 10.11
CA ALA A 46 0.88 15.53 8.88
C ALA A 46 1.03 17.06 8.94
N MET A 47 1.53 17.63 7.84
CA MET A 47 1.50 19.07 7.58
C MET A 47 0.14 19.45 6.99
N MET A 48 -0.78 19.83 7.87
CA MET A 48 -2.12 20.27 7.52
C MET A 48 -2.64 21.22 8.61
N PRO A 49 -3.77 21.92 8.42
CA PRO A 49 -4.34 22.78 9.45
C PRO A 49 -4.58 22.03 10.76
N ARG A 50 -4.43 22.75 11.88
CA ARG A 50 -4.56 22.16 13.23
C ARG A 50 -5.99 21.65 13.47
N GLU A 51 -6.99 22.40 13.02
CA GLU A 51 -8.41 22.05 13.11
C GLU A 51 -8.77 20.75 12.38
N ASP A 52 -7.95 20.34 11.41
CA ASP A 52 -8.11 19.11 10.63
C ASP A 52 -7.24 17.95 11.17
N GLY A 53 -6.54 18.15 12.30
CA GLY A 53 -5.67 17.14 12.93
C GLY A 53 -4.20 17.23 12.53
N GLY A 54 -3.77 18.34 11.93
CA GLY A 54 -2.36 18.57 11.61
C GLY A 54 -1.46 18.69 12.83
N VAL A 55 -0.21 18.29 12.64
CA VAL A 55 0.80 18.21 13.72
C VAL A 55 1.90 19.26 13.52
N VAL A 56 2.26 19.54 12.27
CA VAL A 56 3.38 20.43 11.90
C VAL A 56 2.85 21.63 11.14
N ASP A 57 3.36 22.81 11.50
CA ASP A 57 3.03 24.06 10.81
C ASP A 57 3.69 24.13 9.42
N PRO A 58 3.17 24.90 8.45
CA PRO A 58 3.67 24.94 7.07
C PRO A 58 5.13 25.40 6.90
N SER A 59 5.72 26.11 7.88
CA SER A 59 7.14 26.46 7.83
C SER A 59 8.05 25.29 8.21
N PHE A 60 7.49 24.17 8.70
CA PHE A 60 8.20 23.00 9.24
C PHE A 60 9.08 23.30 10.46
N GLU A 61 8.92 24.48 11.07
CA GLU A 61 9.81 24.91 12.15
C GLU A 61 9.30 24.50 13.53
N SER A 62 8.00 24.21 13.68
CA SER A 62 7.38 23.90 14.97
C SER A 62 6.18 22.92 14.88
N LEU A 63 5.84 22.34 16.03
CA LEU A 63 4.53 21.72 16.22
C LEU A 63 3.49 22.80 16.41
N TRP A 64 2.25 22.55 16.00
CA TRP A 64 1.20 23.57 16.02
C TRP A 64 0.93 24.23 17.37
N ASP A 65 1.42 23.70 18.49
CA ASP A 65 1.66 24.42 19.77
C ASP A 65 2.50 23.46 20.63
N GLY A 66 3.82 23.64 20.58
CA GLY A 66 4.72 23.25 21.67
C GLY A 66 4.95 24.43 22.60
#